data_AF-Q9SM60-F1
#
_entry.id   AF-Q9SM60-F1
#
_cell.length_a   1.000
_cell.length_b   1.000
_cell.length_c   1.000
_cell.angle_alpha   90.00
_cell.angle_beta   90.00
_cell.angle_gamma   90.00
#
_symmetry.space_group_name_H-M   'P 1'
#
loop_
_entity.id
_entity.type
_entity.pdbx_description
1 polymer ?
#
loop_
_entity_poly.entity_id
_entity_poly.type
_entity_poly.pdbx_seq_one_letter_code
_entity_poly.pdbx_strand_id
1 'polypeptide(L)'
;MALFTVSRIQTTPFDGQKPGTSGLRKKVKVFVQPHYLENFVQASFNALTEGKVRGATLVVSGDGRYYSEQAIQIITKMAAANGVRRIWIGQNGLLSTPAVSAVIRERVGVDGSKATGSFILTASHNPGGPNEDFGIKYNMENGGPAPEGITNKIYENTTTIKEYLIAPDLPNVDITTVGVTNFTGPEGPFDIEVFDSASDYIKLMKSIFDFESIRKLLTSPKFSFCYDALHGVAGAYAKRIFVDELGAQENSLINCVPKEDFGGGHPDPNLTYAKELVARMGLGKSEPEGEVPEFGAAADGDADRNMVLGKRFFVTPSDSVAIIAANAVEAIPYFSAGLKGVARSMPTSAALDVVAKHLNLKFFEVPTGWKFFGNLMDAGLCSVCGEESFGTGSDHIREKDGIWAVLAWLSILAYKTKDNLESKLVSVEDIVRQHWATYGRHYYTRYDYENVDAGAAKELMAHLVKLQSSLPEVNEIIKGASSDVSKVVHGDEFEYNDPVDGSISSHQGIRYLFEDGSRLIFRLSGTGSEGATIRLYIEQYEKDPSKIGRLSHEALAPLVEAALKLSKMEEFTGRSAPTVIT
;
A
#
# COMPACT_ATOMS: atom_id res chain seq x y z
N MET A 1 -21.01 1.68 -35.26
CA MET A 1 -19.97 2.41 -34.49
C MET A 1 -20.35 3.87 -34.47
N ALA A 2 -20.36 4.49 -33.30
CA ALA A 2 -20.55 5.94 -33.20
C ALA A 2 -19.22 6.64 -33.53
N LEU A 3 -19.30 7.74 -34.28
CA LEU A 3 -18.17 8.60 -34.62
C LEU A 3 -18.04 9.68 -33.55
N PHE A 4 -16.81 9.96 -33.12
CA PHE A 4 -16.49 11.10 -32.25
C PHE A 4 -15.47 12.02 -32.92
N THR A 5 -15.42 13.26 -32.48
CA THR A 5 -14.50 14.30 -32.93
C THR A 5 -13.50 14.64 -31.83
N VAL A 6 -12.36 15.24 -32.22
CA VAL A 6 -11.35 15.70 -31.27
C VAL A 6 -11.41 17.21 -31.18
N SER A 7 -11.58 17.70 -29.95
CA SER A 7 -11.53 19.12 -29.62
C SER A 7 -10.28 19.44 -28.84
N ARG A 8 -9.73 20.63 -29.10
CA ARG A 8 -8.61 21.21 -28.36
C ARG A 8 -9.14 22.33 -27.49
N ILE A 9 -8.99 22.17 -26.18
CA ILE A 9 -9.51 23.11 -25.19
C ILE A 9 -8.34 23.87 -24.59
N GLN A 10 -8.41 25.20 -24.58
CA GLN A 10 -7.42 26.05 -23.90
C GLN A 10 -7.63 25.97 -22.39
N THR A 11 -6.54 25.96 -21.64
CA THR A 11 -6.52 25.86 -20.17
C THR A 11 -5.34 26.65 -19.61
N THR A 12 -5.28 26.76 -18.28
CA THR A 12 -4.14 27.35 -17.56
C THR A 12 -3.61 26.36 -16.52
N PRO A 13 -2.31 26.40 -16.19
CA PRO A 13 -1.73 25.58 -15.13
C PRO A 13 -2.43 25.76 -13.77
N PHE A 14 -2.42 24.70 -12.97
CA PHE A 14 -2.81 24.74 -11.55
C PHE A 14 -1.59 24.49 -10.68
N ASP A 15 -1.44 25.27 -9.61
CA ASP A 15 -0.40 25.02 -8.61
C ASP A 15 -0.67 23.72 -7.85
N GLY A 16 0.40 22.98 -7.53
CA GLY A 16 0.33 21.85 -6.62
C GLY A 16 -0.19 20.54 -7.21
N GLN A 17 -0.20 20.38 -8.53
CA GLN A 17 -0.45 19.10 -9.22
C GLN A 17 0.75 18.15 -9.23
N LYS A 18 1.56 18.14 -8.16
CA LYS A 18 2.71 17.24 -8.03
C LYS A 18 2.24 15.85 -7.57
N PRO A 19 2.51 14.77 -8.33
CA PRO A 19 2.26 13.42 -7.84
C PRO A 19 3.12 13.14 -6.60
N GLY A 20 2.51 12.61 -5.54
CA GLY A 20 3.23 12.10 -4.38
C GLY A 20 3.89 10.74 -4.65
N THR A 21 4.20 10.00 -3.58
CA THR A 21 4.78 8.63 -3.69
C THR A 21 3.85 7.64 -4.41
N SER A 22 2.55 7.93 -4.44
CA SER A 22 1.51 7.02 -4.96
C SER A 22 0.37 7.82 -5.58
N GLY A 23 0.69 8.70 -6.54
CA GLY A 23 -0.29 9.50 -7.31
C GLY A 23 -0.57 10.90 -6.75
N LEU A 24 -1.40 11.65 -7.46
CA LEU A 24 -1.90 12.97 -7.03
C LEU A 24 -3.13 12.78 -6.14
N ARG A 25 -3.11 13.37 -4.93
CA ARG A 25 -4.23 13.33 -3.98
C ARG A 25 -4.62 14.75 -3.56
N LYS A 26 -5.92 15.03 -3.58
CA LYS A 26 -6.53 16.31 -3.15
C LYS A 26 -7.97 16.06 -2.72
N LYS A 27 -8.56 17.05 -2.05
CA LYS A 27 -10.00 17.05 -1.79
C LYS A 27 -10.80 17.00 -3.10
N VAL A 28 -11.93 16.30 -3.09
CA VAL A 28 -12.87 16.20 -4.23
C VAL A 28 -13.22 17.58 -4.78
N LYS A 29 -13.46 18.56 -3.90
CA LYS A 29 -13.74 19.97 -4.26
C LYS A 29 -12.70 20.61 -5.18
N VAL A 30 -11.47 20.09 -5.20
CA VAL A 30 -10.39 20.53 -6.10
C VAL A 30 -10.50 19.81 -7.44
N PHE A 31 -10.71 18.49 -7.44
CA PHE A 31 -10.82 17.69 -8.66
C PHE A 31 -12.03 18.03 -9.53
N VAL A 32 -13.12 18.47 -8.92
CA VAL A 32 -14.35 18.87 -9.65
C VAL A 32 -14.27 20.29 -10.22
N GLN A 33 -13.18 21.03 -9.94
CA GLN A 33 -12.97 22.32 -10.60
C GLN A 33 -12.77 22.11 -12.10
N PRO A 34 -13.36 22.97 -12.95
CA PRO A 34 -13.16 22.88 -14.40
C PRO A 34 -11.68 22.77 -14.76
N HIS A 35 -11.35 21.86 -15.67
CA HIS A 35 -10.00 21.62 -16.19
C HIS A 35 -9.00 21.00 -15.22
N TYR A 36 -9.30 20.83 -13.93
CA TYR A 36 -8.31 20.34 -12.97
C TYR A 36 -7.89 18.90 -13.27
N LEU A 37 -8.88 17.99 -13.39
CA LEU A 37 -8.62 16.59 -13.74
C LEU A 37 -8.03 16.49 -15.15
N GLU A 38 -8.61 17.23 -16.10
CA GLU A 38 -8.20 17.20 -17.50
C GLU A 38 -6.74 17.61 -17.67
N ASN A 39 -6.31 18.67 -16.97
CA ASN A 39 -4.93 19.13 -17.02
C ASN A 39 -3.96 18.05 -16.54
N PHE A 40 -4.28 17.36 -15.44
CA PHE A 40 -3.42 16.31 -14.91
C PHE A 40 -3.35 15.08 -15.84
N VAL A 41 -4.49 14.66 -16.39
CA VAL A 41 -4.57 13.54 -17.34
C VAL A 41 -3.80 13.86 -18.62
N GLN A 42 -3.97 15.06 -19.18
CA GLN A 42 -3.21 15.47 -20.36
C GLN A 42 -1.71 15.58 -20.06
N ALA A 43 -1.32 16.13 -18.91
CA ALA A 43 0.08 16.19 -18.48
C ALA A 43 0.70 14.79 -18.33
N SER A 44 -0.11 13.81 -17.92
CA SER A 44 0.29 12.40 -17.86
C SER A 44 0.59 11.84 -19.24
N PHE A 45 -0.27 12.09 -20.23
CA PHE A 45 0.02 11.69 -21.62
C PHE A 45 1.24 12.41 -22.18
N ASN A 46 1.38 13.71 -21.93
CA ASN A 46 2.51 14.50 -22.40
C ASN A 46 3.86 14.04 -21.81
N ALA A 47 3.85 13.36 -20.65
CA ALA A 47 5.06 12.83 -20.03
C ALA A 47 5.57 11.56 -20.71
N LEU A 48 4.72 10.92 -21.52
CA LEU A 48 5.01 9.70 -22.26
C LEU A 48 5.42 10.04 -23.69
N THR A 49 6.13 9.11 -24.34
CA THR A 49 6.39 9.24 -25.77
C THR A 49 5.11 8.99 -26.57
N GLU A 50 5.01 9.56 -27.76
CA GLU A 50 3.84 9.39 -28.63
C GLU A 50 3.50 7.90 -28.86
N GLY A 51 4.51 7.06 -29.09
CA GLY A 51 4.34 5.61 -29.27
C GLY A 51 3.90 4.84 -28.01
N LYS A 52 3.96 5.44 -26.82
CA LYS A 52 3.40 4.86 -25.58
C LYS A 52 1.94 5.26 -25.34
N VAL A 53 1.43 6.26 -26.06
CA VAL A 53 0.05 6.74 -25.93
C VAL A 53 -0.79 6.30 -27.12
N ARG A 54 -0.35 6.64 -28.34
CA ARG A 54 -1.07 6.29 -29.56
C ARG A 54 -1.04 4.79 -29.76
N GLY A 55 -2.21 4.19 -30.00
CA GLY A 55 -2.33 2.75 -30.16
C GLY A 55 -2.34 1.95 -28.85
N ALA A 56 -2.18 2.60 -27.70
CA ALA A 56 -2.12 1.94 -26.40
C ALA A 56 -3.44 1.27 -26.01
N THR A 57 -3.34 0.27 -25.14
CA THR A 57 -4.45 -0.20 -24.31
C THR A 57 -4.19 0.28 -22.89
N LEU A 58 -5.15 0.97 -22.27
CA LEU A 58 -5.04 1.45 -20.90
C LEU A 58 -6.11 0.84 -20.01
N VAL A 59 -5.79 0.60 -18.74
CA VAL A 59 -6.79 0.28 -17.72
C VAL A 59 -7.24 1.57 -17.02
N VAL A 60 -8.54 1.77 -16.84
CA VAL A 60 -9.09 2.93 -16.12
C VAL A 60 -10.17 2.46 -15.16
N SER A 61 -9.86 2.41 -13.88
CA SER A 61 -10.74 1.92 -12.81
C SER A 61 -10.24 2.42 -11.46
N GLY A 62 -10.94 2.12 -10.38
CA GLY A 62 -10.54 2.58 -9.05
C GLY A 62 -11.22 1.86 -7.91
N ASP A 63 -11.19 2.51 -6.75
CA ASP A 63 -11.71 1.95 -5.51
C ASP A 63 -13.21 2.17 -5.28
N GLY A 64 -13.87 2.88 -6.20
CA GLY A 64 -15.30 3.17 -6.14
C GLY A 64 -15.66 4.38 -5.28
N ARG A 65 -14.68 5.15 -4.78
CA ARG A 65 -14.97 6.40 -4.05
C ARG A 65 -15.75 7.40 -4.91
N TYR A 66 -16.44 8.32 -4.25
CA TYR A 66 -17.14 9.44 -4.90
C TYR A 66 -16.27 10.12 -5.96
N TYR A 67 -16.88 10.51 -7.08
CA TYR A 67 -16.26 11.08 -8.29
C TYR A 67 -15.57 10.07 -9.23
N SER A 68 -15.41 8.80 -8.85
CA SER A 68 -14.73 7.80 -9.71
C SER A 68 -15.44 7.60 -11.04
N GLU A 69 -16.77 7.44 -11.04
CA GLU A 69 -17.54 7.23 -12.27
C GLU A 69 -17.36 8.39 -13.25
N GLN A 70 -17.48 9.63 -12.78
CA GLN A 70 -17.31 10.83 -13.59
C GLN A 70 -15.88 10.92 -14.15
N ALA A 71 -14.88 10.65 -13.31
CA ALA A 71 -13.48 10.66 -13.71
C ALA A 71 -13.17 9.60 -14.78
N ILE A 72 -13.75 8.39 -14.69
CA ILE A 72 -13.61 7.34 -15.72
C ILE A 72 -14.08 7.87 -17.08
N GLN A 73 -15.25 8.53 -17.12
CA GLN A 73 -15.79 9.06 -18.38
C GLN A 73 -14.89 10.15 -18.96
N ILE A 74 -14.39 11.07 -18.12
CA ILE A 74 -13.48 12.15 -18.55
C ILE A 74 -12.18 11.56 -19.12
N ILE A 75 -11.54 10.66 -18.38
CA ILE A 75 -10.28 10.02 -18.80
C ILE A 75 -10.47 9.25 -20.11
N THR A 76 -11.58 8.54 -20.25
CA THR A 76 -11.91 7.79 -21.47
C THR A 76 -12.01 8.71 -22.69
N LYS A 77 -12.71 9.85 -22.55
CA LYS A 77 -12.84 10.85 -23.63
C LYS A 77 -11.51 11.48 -24.00
N MET A 78 -10.65 11.74 -23.02
CA MET A 78 -9.32 12.30 -23.25
C MET A 78 -8.38 11.27 -23.87
N ALA A 79 -8.43 10.01 -23.43
CA ALA A 79 -7.65 8.93 -23.99
C ALA A 79 -7.98 8.71 -25.47
N ALA A 80 -9.28 8.67 -25.81
CA ALA A 80 -9.75 8.60 -27.20
C ALA A 80 -9.18 9.75 -28.05
N ALA A 81 -9.19 10.98 -27.51
CA ALA A 81 -8.70 12.16 -28.20
C ALA A 81 -7.17 12.22 -28.32
N ASN A 82 -6.43 11.54 -27.46
CA ASN A 82 -4.97 11.40 -27.52
C ASN A 82 -4.52 10.19 -28.35
N GLY A 83 -5.46 9.47 -28.99
CA GLY A 83 -5.15 8.36 -29.90
C GLY A 83 -4.92 7.01 -29.22
N VAL A 84 -5.31 6.86 -27.94
CA VAL A 84 -5.37 5.54 -27.29
C VAL A 84 -6.33 4.65 -28.08
N ARG A 85 -5.97 3.39 -28.29
CA ARG A 85 -6.75 2.44 -29.09
C ARG A 85 -7.84 1.75 -28.28
N ARG A 86 -7.58 1.48 -27.00
CA ARG A 86 -8.50 0.72 -26.15
C ARG A 86 -8.45 1.15 -24.69
N ILE A 87 -9.61 1.14 -24.04
CA ILE A 87 -9.76 1.26 -22.59
C ILE A 87 -10.35 -0.02 -22.03
N TRP A 88 -9.74 -0.54 -20.97
CA TRP A 88 -10.25 -1.63 -20.13
C TRP A 88 -10.76 -1.06 -18.81
N ILE A 89 -11.99 -1.41 -18.45
CA ILE A 89 -12.68 -0.93 -17.25
C ILE A 89 -13.19 -2.14 -16.46
N GLY A 90 -12.80 -2.27 -15.20
CA GLY A 90 -13.42 -3.24 -14.30
C GLY A 90 -14.90 -2.92 -14.10
N GLN A 91 -15.76 -3.93 -14.02
CA GLN A 91 -17.20 -3.74 -13.87
C GLN A 91 -17.54 -2.78 -12.73
N ASN A 92 -18.49 -1.87 -12.99
CA ASN A 92 -18.86 -0.74 -12.13
C ASN A 92 -17.72 0.27 -11.86
N GLY A 93 -16.66 0.25 -12.69
CA GLY A 93 -15.44 1.04 -12.46
C GLY A 93 -14.56 0.50 -11.33
N LEU A 94 -14.87 -0.68 -10.78
CA LEU A 94 -14.19 -1.26 -9.63
C LEU A 94 -13.04 -2.14 -10.10
N LEU A 95 -11.81 -1.78 -9.71
CA LEU A 95 -10.65 -2.64 -9.86
C LEU A 95 -9.63 -2.27 -8.79
N SER A 96 -9.26 -3.23 -7.94
CA SER A 96 -8.25 -3.00 -6.90
C SER A 96 -6.89 -2.66 -7.51
N THR A 97 -6.06 -1.90 -6.80
CA THR A 97 -4.70 -1.59 -7.25
C THR A 97 -3.90 -2.87 -7.57
N PRO A 98 -3.96 -3.95 -6.76
CA PRO A 98 -3.36 -5.23 -7.12
C PRO A 98 -3.93 -5.85 -8.41
N ALA A 99 -5.26 -5.81 -8.59
CA ALA A 99 -5.91 -6.34 -9.78
C ALA A 99 -5.57 -5.53 -11.04
N VAL A 100 -5.43 -4.20 -10.95
CA VAL A 100 -4.90 -3.37 -12.04
C VAL A 100 -3.51 -3.87 -12.45
N SER A 101 -2.61 -4.05 -11.48
CA SER A 101 -1.25 -4.54 -11.75
C SER A 101 -1.25 -5.93 -12.40
N ALA A 102 -2.09 -6.84 -11.90
CA ALA A 102 -2.28 -8.17 -12.47
C ALA A 102 -2.81 -8.11 -13.91
N VAL A 103 -3.84 -7.31 -14.17
CA VAL A 103 -4.45 -7.16 -15.51
C VAL A 103 -3.44 -6.62 -16.52
N ILE A 104 -2.64 -5.61 -16.15
CA ILE A 104 -1.61 -5.05 -17.05
C ILE A 104 -0.61 -6.14 -17.49
N ARG A 105 -0.20 -7.00 -16.55
CA ARG A 105 0.85 -8.00 -16.77
C ARG A 105 0.35 -9.25 -17.48
N GLU A 106 -0.81 -9.75 -17.05
CA GLU A 106 -1.29 -11.09 -17.35
C GLU A 106 -2.43 -11.11 -18.39
N ARG A 107 -3.28 -10.08 -18.44
CA ARG A 107 -4.43 -10.08 -19.36
C ARG A 107 -3.95 -9.88 -20.79
N VAL A 108 -4.43 -10.75 -21.68
CA VAL A 108 -4.23 -10.67 -23.12
C VAL A 108 -5.60 -10.50 -23.76
N GLY A 109 -5.79 -9.41 -24.49
CA GLY A 109 -7.01 -9.15 -25.23
C GLY A 109 -7.26 -10.19 -26.32
N VAL A 110 -8.50 -10.28 -26.80
CA VAL A 110 -8.89 -11.23 -27.86
C VAL A 110 -8.09 -11.08 -29.16
N ASP A 111 -7.51 -9.90 -29.39
CA ASP A 111 -6.65 -9.56 -30.52
C ASP A 111 -5.14 -9.68 -30.21
N GLY A 112 -4.78 -10.23 -29.04
CA GLY A 112 -3.40 -10.34 -28.58
C GLY A 112 -2.83 -9.09 -27.91
N SER A 113 -3.63 -8.03 -27.74
CA SER A 113 -3.21 -6.80 -27.07
C SER A 113 -2.92 -7.00 -25.59
N LYS A 114 -2.07 -6.13 -25.04
CA LYS A 114 -1.81 -6.00 -23.60
C LYS A 114 -1.94 -4.54 -23.20
N ALA A 115 -2.34 -4.29 -21.95
CA ALA A 115 -2.32 -2.94 -21.44
C ALA A 115 -0.87 -2.45 -21.23
N THR A 116 -0.62 -1.18 -21.52
CA THR A 116 0.70 -0.55 -21.41
C THR A 116 0.75 0.53 -20.33
N GLY A 117 -0.34 0.71 -19.61
CA GLY A 117 -0.44 1.61 -18.46
C GLY A 117 -1.85 1.67 -17.91
N SER A 118 -2.03 2.44 -16.85
CA SER A 118 -3.35 2.64 -16.24
C SER A 118 -3.48 3.96 -15.50
N PHE A 119 -4.72 4.42 -15.41
CA PHE A 119 -5.13 5.40 -14.41
C PHE A 119 -5.92 4.69 -13.31
N ILE A 120 -5.44 4.76 -12.07
CA ILE A 120 -6.10 4.17 -10.91
C ILE A 120 -6.72 5.30 -10.08
N LEU A 121 -8.05 5.28 -9.97
CA LEU A 121 -8.83 6.30 -9.29
C LEU A 121 -8.99 5.93 -7.82
N THR A 122 -8.06 6.41 -7.00
CA THR A 122 -7.98 6.06 -5.59
C THR A 122 -7.13 7.05 -4.81
N ALA A 123 -7.51 7.30 -3.57
CA ALA A 123 -6.62 7.89 -2.55
C ALA A 123 -6.28 6.88 -1.43
N SER A 124 -6.37 5.57 -1.69
CA SER A 124 -6.01 4.48 -0.78
C SER A 124 -6.75 4.64 0.57
N HIS A 125 -6.04 4.61 1.69
CA HIS A 125 -6.54 4.78 3.05
C HIS A 125 -7.22 6.13 3.37
N ASN A 126 -7.14 7.13 2.49
CA ASN A 126 -7.80 8.42 2.68
C ASN A 126 -9.33 8.25 2.55
N PRO A 127 -10.13 9.00 3.34
CA PRO A 127 -11.58 8.91 3.33
C PRO A 127 -12.17 9.34 1.98
N GLY A 128 -13.37 8.86 1.69
CA GLY A 128 -14.11 9.11 0.45
C GLY A 128 -15.39 9.88 0.72
N GLY A 129 -16.04 10.35 -0.35
CA GLY A 129 -17.25 11.16 -0.27
C GLY A 129 -17.04 12.59 -0.80
N PRO A 130 -18.13 13.35 -0.98
CA PRO A 130 -18.11 14.62 -1.72
C PRO A 130 -17.23 15.72 -1.10
N ASN A 131 -16.98 15.65 0.21
CA ASN A 131 -16.15 16.62 0.94
C ASN A 131 -14.75 16.08 1.28
N GLU A 132 -14.46 14.84 0.91
CA GLU A 132 -13.23 14.15 1.29
C GLU A 132 -12.23 14.07 0.15
N ASP A 133 -11.37 13.05 0.14
CA ASP A 133 -10.23 12.97 -0.74
C ASP A 133 -10.52 12.12 -1.98
N PHE A 134 -10.00 12.60 -3.11
CA PHE A 134 -9.90 11.86 -4.35
C PHE A 134 -8.43 11.74 -4.75
N GLY A 135 -8.12 10.76 -5.59
CA GLY A 135 -6.77 10.60 -6.08
C GLY A 135 -6.71 9.89 -7.42
N ILE A 136 -5.60 10.13 -8.11
CA ILE A 136 -5.30 9.52 -9.41
C ILE A 136 -3.84 9.07 -9.40
N LYS A 137 -3.64 7.75 -9.54
CA LYS A 137 -2.34 7.09 -9.74
C LYS A 137 -2.16 6.80 -11.23
N TYR A 138 -0.90 6.75 -11.67
CA TYR A 138 -0.55 6.25 -13.00
C TYR A 138 0.45 5.10 -12.88
N ASN A 139 0.09 3.93 -13.43
CA ASN A 139 0.98 2.77 -13.50
C ASN A 139 1.44 2.53 -14.94
N MET A 140 2.63 1.95 -15.07
CA MET A 140 3.33 1.70 -16.35
C MET A 140 3.10 0.28 -16.87
N GLU A 141 3.70 -0.05 -18.01
CA GLU A 141 3.61 -1.37 -18.67
C GLU A 141 4.08 -2.57 -17.83
N ASN A 142 4.92 -2.36 -16.80
CA ASN A 142 5.30 -3.43 -15.88
C ASN A 142 4.20 -3.75 -14.83
N GLY A 143 3.15 -2.92 -14.78
CA GLY A 143 2.04 -2.99 -13.82
C GLY A 143 2.24 -2.15 -12.55
N GLY A 144 3.39 -1.49 -12.39
CA GLY A 144 3.75 -0.77 -11.15
C GLY A 144 3.63 0.74 -11.27
N PRO A 145 3.76 1.47 -10.14
CA PRO A 145 3.71 2.92 -10.13
C PRO A 145 4.72 3.55 -11.08
N ALA A 146 4.36 4.67 -11.70
CA ALA A 146 5.28 5.45 -12.49
C ALA A 146 6.57 5.81 -11.71
N PRO A 147 7.76 5.59 -12.29
CA PRO A 147 9.02 5.93 -11.65
C PRO A 147 9.20 7.45 -11.56
N GLU A 148 10.15 7.91 -10.74
CA GLU A 148 10.36 9.35 -10.48
C GLU A 148 10.62 10.15 -11.74
N GLY A 149 11.39 9.61 -12.69
CA GLY A 149 11.64 10.27 -13.97
C GLY A 149 10.36 10.53 -14.77
N ILE A 150 9.31 9.73 -14.61
CA ILE A 150 8.01 9.95 -15.23
C ILE A 150 7.17 10.90 -14.40
N THR A 151 7.05 10.69 -13.08
CA THR A 151 6.21 11.57 -12.24
C THR A 151 6.72 13.01 -12.22
N ASN A 152 8.03 13.23 -12.30
CA ASN A 152 8.63 14.56 -12.45
C ASN A 152 8.24 15.21 -13.79
N LYS A 153 8.29 14.47 -14.90
CA LYS A 153 7.82 14.97 -16.21
C LYS A 153 6.34 15.30 -16.21
N ILE A 154 5.51 14.48 -15.55
CA ILE A 154 4.08 14.78 -15.37
C ILE A 154 3.95 16.13 -14.68
N TYR A 155 4.63 16.32 -13.56
CA TYR A 155 4.59 17.57 -12.82
C TYR A 155 5.08 18.77 -13.66
N GLU A 156 6.22 18.66 -14.34
CA GLU A 156 6.73 19.69 -15.25
C GLU A 156 5.68 20.10 -16.29
N ASN A 157 5.02 19.12 -16.91
CA ASN A 157 3.94 19.36 -17.86
C ASN A 157 2.74 20.07 -17.21
N THR A 158 2.35 19.72 -15.98
CA THR A 158 1.23 20.42 -15.28
C THR A 158 1.52 21.90 -15.05
N THR A 159 2.78 22.28 -14.85
CA THR A 159 3.17 23.68 -14.59
C THR A 159 3.23 24.54 -15.84
N THR A 160 3.22 23.93 -17.03
CA THR A 160 3.39 24.61 -18.32
C THR A 160 2.25 24.38 -19.31
N ILE A 161 1.27 23.54 -18.95
CA ILE A 161 0.13 23.19 -19.81
C ILE A 161 -0.68 24.41 -20.23
N LYS A 162 -1.07 24.45 -21.52
CA LYS A 162 -1.90 25.52 -22.11
C LYS A 162 -3.16 25.00 -22.78
N GLU A 163 -3.22 23.70 -23.04
CA GLU A 163 -4.33 23.06 -23.72
C GLU A 163 -4.39 21.57 -23.39
N TYR A 164 -5.56 20.97 -23.63
CA TYR A 164 -5.75 19.53 -23.63
C TYR A 164 -6.65 19.08 -24.78
N LEU A 165 -6.57 17.80 -25.11
CA LEU A 165 -7.41 17.15 -26.11
C LEU A 165 -8.53 16.35 -25.44
N ILE A 166 -9.74 16.46 -25.96
CA ILE A 166 -10.90 15.70 -25.48
C ILE A 166 -11.85 15.36 -26.64
N ALA A 167 -12.55 14.23 -26.53
CA ALA A 167 -13.62 13.84 -27.43
C ALA A 167 -14.98 14.17 -26.79
N PRO A 168 -15.51 15.39 -26.96
CA PRO A 168 -16.68 15.86 -26.20
C PRO A 168 -17.97 15.14 -26.58
N ASP A 169 -18.07 14.68 -27.82
CA ASP A 169 -19.20 13.99 -28.42
C ASP A 169 -19.14 12.46 -28.27
N LEU A 170 -18.03 11.93 -27.73
CA LEU A 170 -17.98 10.52 -27.34
C LEU A 170 -19.01 10.29 -26.21
N PRO A 171 -20.03 9.43 -26.42
CA PRO A 171 -21.02 9.13 -25.40
C PRO A 171 -20.38 8.52 -24.16
N ASN A 172 -20.98 8.75 -22.99
CA ASN A 172 -20.60 8.02 -21.80
C ASN A 172 -20.89 6.52 -22.03
N VAL A 173 -20.00 5.66 -21.52
CA VAL A 173 -20.18 4.21 -21.58
C VAL A 173 -20.84 3.72 -20.30
N ASP A 174 -21.78 2.79 -20.44
CA ASP A 174 -22.30 2.02 -19.31
C ASP A 174 -21.20 1.10 -18.77
N ILE A 175 -20.66 1.45 -17.60
CA ILE A 175 -19.62 0.67 -16.92
C ILE A 175 -20.18 -0.47 -16.08
N THR A 176 -21.51 -0.62 -15.98
CA THR A 176 -22.16 -1.65 -15.14
C THR A 176 -22.29 -2.99 -15.85
N THR A 177 -22.31 -2.99 -17.19
CA THR A 177 -22.51 -4.18 -18.01
C THR A 177 -21.20 -4.63 -18.66
N VAL A 178 -20.78 -5.88 -18.41
CA VAL A 178 -19.63 -6.49 -19.09
C VAL A 178 -19.89 -6.58 -20.59
N GLY A 179 -18.92 -6.14 -21.40
CA GLY A 179 -19.02 -6.13 -22.84
C GLY A 179 -18.04 -5.17 -23.52
N VAL A 180 -18.07 -5.16 -24.84
CA VAL A 180 -17.26 -4.26 -25.67
C VAL A 180 -18.17 -3.25 -26.35
N THR A 181 -17.85 -1.97 -26.23
CA THR A 181 -18.47 -0.88 -26.98
C THR A 181 -17.45 -0.32 -27.97
N ASN A 182 -17.80 -0.28 -29.25
CA ASN A 182 -16.90 0.17 -30.31
C ASN A 182 -17.26 1.56 -30.86
N PHE A 183 -16.24 2.39 -30.98
CA PHE A 183 -16.30 3.74 -31.54
C PHE A 183 -15.28 3.90 -32.67
N THR A 184 -15.39 5.00 -33.40
CA THR A 184 -14.40 5.38 -34.41
C THR A 184 -14.10 6.86 -34.27
N GLY A 185 -12.81 7.19 -34.18
CA GLY A 185 -12.32 8.56 -34.13
C GLY A 185 -11.40 8.89 -35.31
N PRO A 186 -10.80 10.10 -35.31
CA PRO A 186 -9.88 10.53 -36.37
C PRO A 186 -8.66 9.60 -36.55
N GLU A 187 -8.24 8.93 -35.49
CA GLU A 187 -7.08 8.02 -35.46
C GLU A 187 -7.47 6.55 -35.70
N GLY A 188 -8.73 6.28 -36.04
CA GLY A 188 -9.25 4.95 -36.31
C GLY A 188 -10.14 4.38 -35.19
N PRO A 189 -10.21 3.05 -35.04
CA PRO A 189 -11.07 2.40 -34.06
C PRO A 189 -10.68 2.73 -32.62
N PHE A 190 -11.69 2.89 -31.75
CA PHE A 190 -11.51 3.06 -30.31
C PHE A 190 -12.48 2.12 -29.58
N ASP A 191 -11.95 1.20 -28.78
CA ASP A 191 -12.77 0.21 -28.08
C ASP A 191 -12.77 0.49 -26.57
N ILE A 192 -13.93 0.33 -25.95
CA ILE A 192 -14.07 0.33 -24.49
C ILE A 192 -14.59 -1.05 -24.10
N GLU A 193 -13.82 -1.78 -23.32
CA GLU A 193 -14.18 -3.11 -22.81
C GLU A 193 -14.38 -3.03 -21.30
N VAL A 194 -15.62 -3.27 -20.88
CA VAL A 194 -15.97 -3.50 -19.48
C VAL A 194 -15.82 -5.00 -19.22
N PHE A 195 -15.00 -5.36 -18.23
CA PHE A 195 -14.72 -6.76 -17.90
C PHE A 195 -14.95 -7.04 -16.40
N ASP A 196 -15.12 -8.32 -16.07
CA ASP A 196 -15.32 -8.73 -14.68
C ASP A 196 -14.11 -8.39 -13.80
N SER A 197 -14.36 -7.69 -12.69
CA SER A 197 -13.32 -7.10 -11.85
C SER A 197 -12.39 -8.09 -11.15
N ALA A 198 -12.81 -9.34 -10.96
CA ALA A 198 -12.08 -10.29 -10.11
C ALA A 198 -11.52 -11.52 -10.85
N SER A 199 -12.01 -11.87 -12.05
CA SER A 199 -11.65 -13.13 -12.71
C SER A 199 -10.15 -13.29 -12.99
N ASP A 200 -9.50 -12.27 -13.56
CA ASP A 200 -8.06 -12.33 -13.86
C ASP A 200 -7.23 -12.41 -12.58
N TYR A 201 -7.61 -11.61 -11.58
CA TYR A 201 -6.92 -11.56 -10.29
C TYR A 201 -7.05 -12.88 -9.53
N ILE A 202 -8.26 -13.47 -9.45
CA ILE A 202 -8.49 -14.77 -8.80
C ILE A 202 -7.71 -15.88 -9.51
N LYS A 203 -7.67 -15.85 -10.85
CA LYS A 203 -6.87 -16.79 -11.64
C LYS A 203 -5.38 -16.70 -11.26
N LEU A 204 -4.84 -15.49 -11.09
CA LEU A 204 -3.47 -15.28 -10.62
C LEU A 204 -3.28 -15.80 -9.19
N MET A 205 -4.20 -15.51 -8.26
CA MET A 205 -4.09 -16.02 -6.88
C MET A 205 -4.06 -17.55 -6.82
N LYS A 206 -4.89 -18.22 -7.64
CA LYS A 206 -4.91 -19.68 -7.76
C LYS A 206 -3.64 -20.29 -8.34
N SER A 207 -2.84 -19.54 -9.10
CA SER A 207 -1.55 -20.03 -9.60
C SER A 207 -0.42 -19.88 -8.58
N ILE A 208 -0.62 -19.03 -7.56
CA ILE A 208 0.37 -18.73 -6.52
C ILE A 208 0.20 -19.65 -5.30
N PHE A 209 -1.05 -19.85 -4.88
CA PHE A 209 -1.39 -20.50 -3.63
C PHE A 209 -2.08 -21.86 -3.83
N ASP A 210 -1.93 -22.75 -2.86
CA ASP A 210 -2.71 -23.98 -2.78
C ASP A 210 -4.09 -23.69 -2.17
N PHE A 211 -5.06 -23.37 -3.02
CA PHE A 211 -6.43 -23.09 -2.61
C PHE A 211 -7.11 -24.28 -1.93
N GLU A 212 -6.70 -25.52 -2.20
CA GLU A 212 -7.30 -26.70 -1.57
C GLU A 212 -6.84 -26.82 -0.11
N SER A 213 -5.57 -26.57 0.17
CA SER A 213 -5.06 -26.53 1.54
C SER A 213 -5.68 -25.40 2.36
N ILE A 214 -5.84 -24.21 1.78
CA ILE A 214 -6.50 -23.08 2.44
C ILE A 214 -7.99 -23.38 2.69
N ARG A 215 -8.69 -23.98 1.70
CA ARG A 215 -10.09 -24.38 1.85
C ARG A 215 -10.28 -25.38 2.99
N LYS A 216 -9.40 -26.37 3.13
CA LYS A 216 -9.45 -27.33 4.25
C LYS A 216 -9.30 -26.65 5.61
N LEU A 217 -8.45 -25.62 5.71
CA LEU A 217 -8.34 -24.81 6.92
C LEU A 217 -9.64 -24.05 7.19
N LEU A 218 -10.14 -23.27 6.22
CA LEU A 218 -11.31 -22.40 6.40
C LEU A 218 -12.64 -23.15 6.61
N THR A 219 -12.73 -24.38 6.12
CA THR A 219 -13.91 -25.25 6.33
C THR A 219 -13.80 -26.12 7.58
N SER A 220 -12.66 -26.10 8.28
CA SER A 220 -12.52 -26.79 9.56
C SER A 220 -13.45 -26.17 10.61
N PRO A 221 -14.22 -26.99 11.37
CA PRO A 221 -15.10 -26.47 12.42
C PRO A 221 -14.35 -25.83 13.59
N LYS A 222 -13.01 -25.98 13.65
CA LYS A 222 -12.16 -25.40 14.69
C LYS A 222 -11.50 -24.08 14.26
N PHE A 223 -11.65 -23.68 13.00
CA PHE A 223 -11.06 -22.46 12.48
C PHE A 223 -12.15 -21.47 12.09
N SER A 224 -12.12 -20.30 12.70
CA SER A 224 -13.03 -19.20 12.41
C SER A 224 -12.27 -18.03 11.81
N PHE A 225 -12.86 -17.43 10.78
CA PHE A 225 -12.25 -16.41 9.95
C PHE A 225 -13.10 -15.13 9.97
N CYS A 226 -12.44 -13.98 9.83
CA CYS A 226 -13.09 -12.71 9.62
C CYS A 226 -12.28 -11.82 8.67
N TYR A 227 -12.97 -11.17 7.72
CA TYR A 227 -12.36 -10.24 6.78
C TYR A 227 -13.17 -8.97 6.64
N ASP A 228 -12.52 -7.82 6.83
CA ASP A 228 -13.13 -6.50 6.72
C ASP A 228 -12.57 -5.74 5.50
N ALA A 229 -13.42 -5.46 4.52
CA ALA A 229 -13.03 -4.68 3.35
C ALA A 229 -13.13 -3.17 3.57
N LEU A 230 -13.57 -2.72 4.75
CA LEU A 230 -13.76 -1.31 5.12
C LEU A 230 -14.58 -0.52 4.09
N HIS A 231 -15.61 -1.16 3.51
CA HIS A 231 -16.42 -0.62 2.42
C HIS A 231 -15.64 -0.21 1.16
N GLY A 232 -14.39 -0.67 1.02
CA GLY A 232 -13.51 -0.45 -0.11
C GLY A 232 -13.63 -1.53 -1.19
N VAL A 233 -12.75 -1.42 -2.19
CA VAL A 233 -12.82 -2.24 -3.41
C VAL A 233 -12.56 -3.72 -3.18
N ALA A 234 -11.89 -4.09 -2.08
CA ALA A 234 -11.68 -5.47 -1.70
C ALA A 234 -13.00 -6.26 -1.61
N GLY A 235 -14.13 -5.59 -1.33
CA GLY A 235 -15.46 -6.20 -1.34
C GLY A 235 -15.85 -6.86 -2.67
N ALA A 236 -15.38 -6.33 -3.80
CA ALA A 236 -15.61 -6.92 -5.13
C ALA A 236 -14.91 -8.28 -5.32
N TYR A 237 -13.95 -8.61 -4.45
CA TYR A 237 -13.15 -9.83 -4.49
C TYR A 237 -13.48 -10.78 -3.33
N ALA A 238 -13.78 -10.22 -2.15
CA ALA A 238 -13.83 -10.94 -0.88
C ALA A 238 -14.78 -12.14 -0.90
N LYS A 239 -16.01 -11.97 -1.38
CA LYS A 239 -16.97 -13.07 -1.46
C LYS A 239 -16.48 -14.18 -2.40
N ARG A 240 -16.07 -13.81 -3.60
CA ARG A 240 -15.61 -14.78 -4.61
C ARG A 240 -14.40 -15.55 -4.14
N ILE A 241 -13.44 -14.89 -3.48
CA ILE A 241 -12.23 -15.55 -2.97
C ILE A 241 -12.55 -16.35 -1.71
N PHE A 242 -12.98 -15.70 -0.63
CA PHE A 242 -13.03 -16.34 0.68
C PHE A 242 -14.24 -17.28 0.83
N VAL A 243 -15.39 -16.95 0.24
CA VAL A 243 -16.61 -17.77 0.36
C VAL A 243 -16.70 -18.75 -0.79
N ASP A 244 -16.78 -18.28 -2.04
CA ASP A 244 -17.12 -19.14 -3.18
C ASP A 244 -15.96 -20.11 -3.51
N GLU A 245 -14.71 -19.64 -3.48
CA GLU A 245 -13.54 -20.47 -3.80
C GLU A 245 -12.99 -21.22 -2.57
N LEU A 246 -12.93 -20.57 -1.41
CA LEU A 246 -12.25 -21.10 -0.22
C LEU A 246 -13.19 -21.64 0.87
N GLY A 247 -14.50 -21.48 0.76
CA GLY A 247 -15.48 -22.12 1.64
C GLY A 247 -15.65 -21.48 3.02
N ALA A 248 -15.17 -20.25 3.24
CA ALA A 248 -15.50 -19.49 4.45
C ALA A 248 -17.01 -19.19 4.50
N GLN A 249 -17.55 -18.99 5.71
CA GLN A 249 -18.95 -18.61 5.87
C GLN A 249 -19.17 -17.15 5.45
N GLU A 250 -20.32 -16.82 4.84
CA GLU A 250 -20.60 -15.46 4.36
C GLU A 250 -20.60 -14.41 5.49
N ASN A 251 -20.98 -14.80 6.72
CA ASN A 251 -20.94 -13.95 7.91
C ASN A 251 -19.50 -13.62 8.41
N SER A 252 -18.47 -14.24 7.82
CA SER A 252 -17.06 -13.88 8.07
C SER A 252 -16.70 -12.54 7.42
N LEU A 253 -17.46 -12.12 6.41
CA LEU A 253 -17.23 -10.89 5.67
C LEU A 253 -17.91 -9.71 6.37
N ILE A 254 -17.12 -8.67 6.65
CA ILE A 254 -17.55 -7.40 7.23
C ILE A 254 -17.33 -6.31 6.17
N ASN A 255 -18.30 -5.41 6.04
CA ASN A 255 -18.20 -4.21 5.19
C ASN A 255 -17.73 -4.50 3.75
N CYS A 256 -18.04 -5.67 3.19
CA CYS A 256 -17.59 -6.13 1.86
C CYS A 256 -18.46 -5.65 0.69
N VAL A 257 -19.21 -4.57 0.88
CA VAL A 257 -19.92 -3.87 -0.20
C VAL A 257 -19.23 -2.52 -0.41
N PRO A 258 -18.61 -2.28 -1.57
CA PRO A 258 -17.99 -0.99 -1.89
C PRO A 258 -18.98 0.17 -1.77
N LYS A 259 -18.55 1.29 -1.18
CA LYS A 259 -19.35 2.53 -1.05
C LYS A 259 -18.52 3.75 -1.42
N GLU A 260 -19.16 4.73 -2.04
CA GLU A 260 -18.51 5.98 -2.47
C GLU A 260 -17.87 6.79 -1.33
N ASP A 261 -18.40 6.65 -0.11
CA ASP A 261 -17.94 7.33 1.11
C ASP A 261 -17.27 6.37 2.11
N PHE A 262 -17.05 5.11 1.72
CA PHE A 262 -16.56 4.05 2.61
C PHE A 262 -17.35 3.90 3.93
N GLY A 263 -18.66 4.18 3.92
CA GLY A 263 -19.48 4.17 5.14
C GLY A 263 -19.23 5.37 6.07
N GLY A 264 -18.68 6.46 5.54
CA GLY A 264 -18.38 7.70 6.27
C GLY A 264 -17.10 7.65 7.10
N GLY A 265 -16.22 6.66 6.85
CA GLY A 265 -14.99 6.43 7.60
C GLY A 265 -13.72 6.45 6.75
N HIS A 266 -12.58 6.25 7.41
CA HIS A 266 -11.30 6.00 6.74
C HIS A 266 -11.21 4.52 6.41
N PRO A 267 -11.02 4.13 5.13
CA PRO A 267 -10.72 2.76 4.76
C PRO A 267 -9.23 2.45 5.04
N ASP A 268 -8.78 2.59 6.29
CA ASP A 268 -7.39 2.40 6.71
C ASP A 268 -7.29 1.22 7.69
N PRO A 269 -6.61 0.11 7.31
CA PRO A 269 -6.57 -1.11 8.10
C PRO A 269 -5.55 -0.96 9.24
N ASN A 270 -5.96 -0.27 10.30
CA ASN A 270 -5.19 -0.18 11.53
C ASN A 270 -6.10 -0.27 12.76
N LEU A 271 -5.50 -0.38 13.95
CA LEU A 271 -6.23 -0.56 15.20
C LEU A 271 -7.16 0.62 15.56
N THR A 272 -6.97 1.80 14.95
CA THR A 272 -7.76 3.00 15.19
C THR A 272 -9.01 3.05 14.34
N TYR A 273 -8.92 2.72 13.04
CA TYR A 273 -10.02 2.88 12.09
C TYR A 273 -10.81 1.59 11.85
N ALA A 274 -10.17 0.41 11.89
CA ALA A 274 -10.85 -0.88 11.73
C ALA A 274 -11.54 -1.34 13.04
N LYS A 275 -12.29 -0.44 13.69
CA LYS A 275 -12.83 -0.61 15.05
C LYS A 275 -13.72 -1.84 15.20
N GLU A 276 -14.57 -2.10 14.21
CA GLU A 276 -15.50 -3.24 14.22
C GLU A 276 -14.72 -4.56 14.20
N LEU A 277 -13.76 -4.69 13.29
CA LEU A 277 -12.87 -5.86 13.24
C LEU A 277 -12.07 -6.01 14.53
N VAL A 278 -11.46 -4.94 15.05
CA VAL A 278 -10.70 -4.97 16.31
C VAL A 278 -11.56 -5.46 17.48
N ALA A 279 -12.80 -4.97 17.57
CA ALA A 279 -13.75 -5.40 18.58
C ALA A 279 -14.13 -6.87 18.42
N ARG A 280 -14.40 -7.33 17.19
CA ARG A 280 -14.72 -8.73 16.89
C ARG A 280 -13.55 -9.68 17.15
N MET A 281 -12.32 -9.22 16.95
CA MET A 281 -11.09 -9.95 17.26
C MET A 281 -10.69 -9.88 18.74
N GLY A 282 -11.50 -9.22 19.59
CA GLY A 282 -11.34 -9.24 21.05
C GLY A 282 -10.07 -8.55 21.56
N LEU A 283 -9.45 -7.66 20.77
CA LEU A 283 -8.28 -6.91 21.20
C LEU A 283 -8.66 -5.88 22.27
N GLY A 284 -7.80 -5.77 23.29
CA GLY A 284 -7.99 -4.82 24.39
C GLY A 284 -9.14 -5.14 25.36
N LYS A 285 -9.91 -6.21 25.13
CA LYS A 285 -10.97 -6.66 26.02
C LYS A 285 -10.53 -7.85 26.87
N SER A 286 -10.84 -7.81 28.17
CA SER A 286 -10.72 -8.95 29.08
C SER A 286 -11.78 -10.01 28.79
N GLU A 287 -13.01 -9.58 28.47
CA GLU A 287 -14.14 -10.43 28.11
C GLU A 287 -14.68 -9.99 26.72
N PRO A 288 -14.52 -10.81 25.66
CA PRO A 288 -15.05 -10.51 24.34
C PRO A 288 -16.57 -10.74 24.27
N GLU A 289 -17.23 -9.98 23.40
CA GLU A 289 -18.65 -10.18 23.08
C GLU A 289 -18.78 -11.33 22.08
N GLY A 290 -18.89 -12.55 22.59
CA GLY A 290 -19.08 -13.76 21.78
C GLY A 290 -17.77 -14.46 21.40
N GLU A 291 -17.86 -15.36 20.42
CA GLU A 291 -16.73 -16.16 19.96
C GLU A 291 -15.76 -15.33 19.12
N VAL A 292 -14.51 -15.24 19.58
CA VAL A 292 -13.44 -14.50 18.89
C VAL A 292 -12.88 -15.37 17.76
N PRO A 293 -12.84 -14.86 16.51
CA PRO A 293 -12.26 -15.60 15.38
C PRO A 293 -10.78 -15.97 15.60
N GLU A 294 -10.35 -17.09 15.02
CA GLU A 294 -8.94 -17.52 15.04
C GLU A 294 -8.04 -16.63 14.16
N PHE A 295 -8.60 -16.10 13.07
CA PHE A 295 -7.91 -15.20 12.14
C PHE A 295 -8.82 -14.04 11.71
N GLY A 296 -8.29 -12.82 11.78
CA GLY A 296 -8.93 -11.61 11.30
C GLY A 296 -8.01 -10.84 10.34
N ALA A 297 -8.58 -10.21 9.32
CA ALA A 297 -7.82 -9.31 8.47
C ALA A 297 -8.67 -8.16 7.93
N ALA A 298 -8.02 -7.05 7.58
CA ALA A 298 -8.65 -5.93 6.89
C ALA A 298 -7.80 -5.47 5.71
N ALA A 299 -8.42 -4.82 4.73
CA ALA A 299 -7.73 -4.14 3.63
C ALA A 299 -8.14 -2.68 3.51
N ASP A 300 -7.28 -1.84 2.91
CA ASP A 300 -7.57 -0.43 2.67
C ASP A 300 -8.46 -0.20 1.44
N GLY A 301 -8.73 1.08 1.14
CA GLY A 301 -9.66 1.50 0.08
C GLY A 301 -9.40 0.83 -1.28
N ASP A 302 -8.15 0.75 -1.73
CA ASP A 302 -7.75 0.12 -2.98
C ASP A 302 -7.12 -1.27 -2.84
N ALA A 303 -7.23 -1.86 -1.64
CA ALA A 303 -6.79 -3.21 -1.29
C ALA A 303 -5.28 -3.49 -1.45
N ASP A 304 -4.44 -2.44 -1.46
CA ASP A 304 -2.98 -2.58 -1.50
C ASP A 304 -2.36 -2.71 -0.09
N ARG A 305 -3.15 -2.52 0.97
CA ARG A 305 -2.72 -2.74 2.36
C ARG A 305 -3.48 -3.85 3.05
N ASN A 306 -2.88 -4.41 4.10
CA ASN A 306 -3.49 -5.41 4.97
C ASN A 306 -3.13 -5.23 6.44
N MET A 307 -4.12 -5.40 7.31
CA MET A 307 -3.92 -5.71 8.73
C MET A 307 -4.17 -7.20 8.96
N VAL A 308 -3.35 -7.83 9.80
CA VAL A 308 -3.51 -9.23 10.20
C VAL A 308 -3.64 -9.30 11.72
N LEU A 309 -4.66 -10.03 12.16
CA LEU A 309 -5.01 -10.25 13.56
C LEU A 309 -5.12 -11.75 13.83
N GLY A 310 -4.49 -12.19 14.91
CA GLY A 310 -4.83 -13.46 15.55
C GLY A 310 -5.94 -13.26 16.57
N LYS A 311 -6.42 -14.37 17.13
CA LYS A 311 -7.33 -14.35 18.28
C LYS A 311 -6.77 -13.49 19.41
N ARG A 312 -7.35 -12.30 19.62
CA ARG A 312 -6.90 -11.30 20.62
C ARG A 312 -5.42 -10.87 20.46
N PHE A 313 -4.88 -10.93 19.24
CA PHE A 313 -3.47 -10.69 18.98
C PHE A 313 -3.27 -9.81 17.74
N PHE A 314 -2.42 -8.78 17.85
CA PHE A 314 -2.05 -7.91 16.73
C PHE A 314 -0.71 -8.33 16.14
N VAL A 315 -0.66 -8.57 14.83
CA VAL A 315 0.59 -8.78 14.09
C VAL A 315 1.04 -7.45 13.52
N THR A 316 2.21 -6.96 13.95
CA THR A 316 2.77 -5.74 13.36
C THR A 316 3.05 -5.95 11.87
N PRO A 317 2.87 -4.95 10.99
CA PRO A 317 3.16 -5.12 9.57
C PRO A 317 4.62 -5.51 9.29
N SER A 318 5.54 -5.00 10.11
CA SER A 318 6.97 -5.32 10.01
C SER A 318 7.26 -6.79 10.39
N ASP A 319 6.64 -7.32 11.45
CA ASP A 319 6.73 -8.76 11.76
C ASP A 319 6.04 -9.59 10.67
N SER A 320 4.91 -9.12 10.13
CA SER A 320 4.14 -9.85 9.11
C SER A 320 4.99 -10.17 7.88
N VAL A 321 5.71 -9.19 7.31
CA VAL A 321 6.59 -9.44 6.16
C VAL A 321 7.76 -10.36 6.52
N ALA A 322 8.32 -10.25 7.73
CA ALA A 322 9.41 -11.11 8.20
C ALA A 322 8.95 -12.57 8.35
N ILE A 323 7.75 -12.79 8.91
CA ILE A 323 7.15 -14.11 9.08
C ILE A 323 6.80 -14.73 7.74
N ILE A 324 6.24 -13.96 6.80
CA ILE A 324 5.96 -14.45 5.45
C ILE A 324 7.27 -14.88 4.78
N ALA A 325 8.30 -14.04 4.79
CA ALA A 325 9.61 -14.40 4.21
C ALA A 325 10.21 -15.66 4.84
N ALA A 326 10.10 -15.82 6.16
CA ALA A 326 10.63 -16.97 6.88
C ALA A 326 9.93 -18.30 6.56
N ASN A 327 8.68 -18.28 6.08
CA ASN A 327 7.86 -19.47 5.84
C ASN A 327 7.50 -19.68 4.35
N ALA A 328 7.75 -18.70 3.49
CA ALA A 328 7.26 -18.66 2.11
C ALA A 328 7.61 -19.91 1.29
N VAL A 329 8.86 -20.37 1.36
CA VAL A 329 9.36 -21.49 0.55
C VAL A 329 8.63 -22.80 0.87
N GLU A 330 8.27 -23.01 2.13
CA GLU A 330 7.58 -24.24 2.57
C GLU A 330 6.07 -24.17 2.38
N ALA A 331 5.49 -23.00 2.61
CA ALA A 331 4.03 -22.83 2.73
C ALA A 331 3.35 -22.32 1.46
N ILE A 332 4.07 -21.72 0.52
CA ILE A 332 3.48 -21.05 -0.65
C ILE A 332 4.11 -21.63 -1.93
N PRO A 333 3.34 -22.40 -2.74
CA PRO A 333 3.87 -23.10 -3.92
C PRO A 333 4.68 -22.24 -4.89
N TYR A 334 4.28 -20.98 -5.07
CA TYR A 334 4.99 -20.00 -5.90
C TYR A 334 6.47 -19.81 -5.54
N PHE A 335 6.83 -19.95 -4.26
CA PHE A 335 8.20 -19.77 -3.77
C PHE A 335 8.93 -21.09 -3.50
N SER A 336 8.39 -22.23 -3.93
CA SER A 336 8.99 -23.56 -3.69
C SER A 336 10.43 -23.69 -4.22
N ALA A 337 10.81 -22.90 -5.23
CA ALA A 337 12.17 -22.84 -5.77
C ALA A 337 13.12 -21.91 -4.99
N GLY A 338 12.65 -21.27 -3.91
CA GLY A 338 13.40 -20.30 -3.11
C GLY A 338 13.05 -18.84 -3.40
N LEU A 339 13.51 -17.93 -2.54
CA LEU A 339 13.35 -16.49 -2.68
C LEU A 339 14.59 -15.88 -3.37
N LYS A 340 14.38 -15.00 -4.36
CA LYS A 340 15.46 -14.28 -5.06
C LYS A 340 16.17 -13.28 -4.15
N GLY A 341 15.42 -12.75 -3.20
CA GLY A 341 15.83 -11.77 -2.20
C GLY A 341 14.60 -11.18 -1.52
N VAL A 342 14.83 -10.33 -0.54
CA VAL A 342 13.78 -9.64 0.21
C VAL A 342 14.11 -8.17 0.38
N ALA A 343 13.09 -7.33 0.56
CA ALA A 343 13.29 -5.90 0.74
C ALA A 343 12.29 -5.29 1.71
N ARG A 344 12.69 -4.23 2.40
CA ARG A 344 11.77 -3.41 3.20
C ARG A 344 12.04 -1.93 3.00
N SER A 345 11.02 -1.11 3.29
CA SER A 345 11.27 0.33 3.39
C SER A 345 12.15 0.62 4.62
N MET A 346 12.97 1.66 4.54
CA MET A 346 13.85 2.13 5.60
C MET A 346 13.15 2.30 6.95
N PRO A 347 11.95 2.92 7.06
CA PRO A 347 11.26 3.02 8.34
C PRO A 347 10.70 1.69 8.87
N THR A 348 10.46 0.68 8.02
CA THR A 348 10.00 -0.65 8.45
C THR A 348 10.98 -1.28 9.42
N SER A 349 10.50 -1.96 10.48
CA SER A 349 11.38 -2.58 11.48
C SER A 349 12.40 -3.53 10.84
N ALA A 350 13.53 -3.73 11.51
CA ALA A 350 14.60 -4.60 11.03
C ALA A 350 14.33 -6.11 11.24
N ALA A 351 13.07 -6.50 11.53
CA ALA A 351 12.68 -7.91 11.67
C ALA A 351 12.93 -8.74 10.41
N LEU A 352 12.76 -8.14 9.22
CA LEU A 352 13.06 -8.83 7.96
C LEU A 352 14.57 -9.05 7.76
N ASP A 353 15.41 -8.18 8.33
CA ASP A 353 16.87 -8.18 8.16
C ASP A 353 17.47 -9.41 8.85
N VAL A 354 17.00 -9.69 10.07
CA VAL A 354 17.46 -10.86 10.84
C VAL A 354 17.03 -12.18 10.18
N VAL A 355 15.84 -12.21 9.56
CA VAL A 355 15.38 -13.34 8.75
C VAL A 355 16.25 -13.49 7.50
N ALA A 356 16.47 -12.40 6.75
CA ALA A 356 17.26 -12.42 5.53
C ALA A 356 18.69 -12.91 5.80
N LYS A 357 19.30 -12.42 6.88
CA LYS A 357 20.63 -12.87 7.31
C LYS A 357 20.64 -14.35 7.69
N HIS A 358 19.66 -14.81 8.46
CA HIS A 358 19.58 -16.21 8.90
C HIS A 358 19.38 -17.18 7.73
N LEU A 359 18.54 -16.80 6.75
CA LEU A 359 18.27 -17.59 5.55
C LEU A 359 19.26 -17.33 4.41
N ASN A 360 20.28 -16.51 4.64
CA ASN A 360 21.29 -16.12 3.64
C ASN A 360 20.68 -15.58 2.33
N LEU A 361 19.69 -14.70 2.45
CA LEU A 361 19.00 -14.05 1.34
C LEU A 361 19.64 -12.70 1.01
N LYS A 362 19.55 -12.29 -0.26
CA LYS A 362 19.79 -10.89 -0.63
C LYS A 362 18.77 -10.01 0.10
N PHE A 363 19.23 -8.88 0.63
CA PHE A 363 18.41 -7.96 1.40
C PHE A 363 18.60 -6.53 0.87
N PHE A 364 17.50 -5.78 0.75
CA PHE A 364 17.52 -4.38 0.35
C PHE A 364 16.70 -3.52 1.31
N GLU A 365 17.32 -2.46 1.83
CA GLU A 365 16.64 -1.36 2.50
C GLU A 365 16.43 -0.24 1.50
N VAL A 366 15.17 0.11 1.22
CA VAL A 366 14.81 1.10 0.19
C VAL A 366 14.03 2.27 0.80
N PRO A 367 13.87 3.43 0.13
CA PRO A 367 13.00 4.48 0.62
C PRO A 367 11.53 4.04 0.64
N THR A 368 10.68 4.78 1.35
CA THR A 368 9.23 4.51 1.31
C THR A 368 8.66 4.83 -0.07
N GLY A 369 7.87 3.91 -0.60
CA GLY A 369 7.27 4.01 -1.93
C GLY A 369 7.51 2.75 -2.76
N TRP A 370 6.44 2.14 -3.25
CA TRP A 370 6.53 0.81 -3.85
C TRP A 370 7.33 0.73 -5.16
N LYS A 371 7.51 1.87 -5.84
CA LYS A 371 8.32 1.98 -7.07
C LYS A 371 9.74 1.42 -6.93
N PHE A 372 10.37 1.57 -5.77
CA PHE A 372 11.73 1.04 -5.52
C PHE A 372 11.75 -0.49 -5.49
N PHE A 373 10.72 -1.12 -4.94
CA PHE A 373 10.59 -2.58 -5.00
C PHE A 373 10.32 -3.05 -6.43
N GLY A 374 9.54 -2.30 -7.20
CA GLY A 374 9.26 -2.59 -8.62
C GLY A 374 10.55 -2.77 -9.43
N ASN A 375 11.50 -1.85 -9.29
CA ASN A 375 12.82 -1.95 -9.92
C ASN A 375 13.57 -3.22 -9.51
N LEU A 376 13.63 -3.51 -8.20
CA LEU A 376 14.30 -4.73 -7.69
C LEU A 376 13.63 -6.02 -8.20
N MET A 377 12.30 -6.06 -8.30
CA MET A 377 11.55 -7.21 -8.82
C MET A 377 11.81 -7.41 -10.32
N ASP A 378 11.83 -6.33 -11.10
CA ASP A 378 12.13 -6.38 -12.54
C ASP A 378 13.57 -6.85 -12.82
N ALA A 379 14.52 -6.49 -11.95
CA ALA A 379 15.89 -6.98 -11.99
C ALA A 379 16.08 -8.40 -11.42
N GLY A 380 15.02 -9.05 -10.94
CA GLY A 380 15.10 -10.39 -10.34
C GLY A 380 15.87 -10.43 -9.01
N LEU A 381 15.90 -9.32 -8.28
CA LEU A 381 16.63 -9.16 -7.02
C LEU A 381 15.74 -9.32 -5.78
N CYS A 382 14.42 -9.18 -5.91
CA CYS A 382 13.48 -9.24 -4.80
C CYS A 382 12.29 -10.16 -5.14
N SER A 383 11.89 -10.98 -4.18
CA SER A 383 10.69 -11.82 -4.24
C SER A 383 9.62 -11.38 -3.25
N VAL A 384 9.97 -11.11 -1.98
CA VAL A 384 9.01 -10.67 -0.95
C VAL A 384 9.46 -9.33 -0.37
N CYS A 385 8.55 -8.38 -0.27
CA CYS A 385 8.85 -7.09 0.34
C CYS A 385 7.67 -6.49 1.11
N GLY A 386 7.98 -5.52 1.96
CA GLY A 386 6.96 -4.91 2.82
C GLY A 386 7.32 -3.55 3.41
N GLU A 387 6.27 -2.84 3.78
CA GLU A 387 6.27 -1.51 4.40
C GLU A 387 5.54 -1.58 5.74
N GLU A 388 6.06 -0.89 6.76
CA GLU A 388 5.41 -0.73 8.07
C GLU A 388 3.98 -0.20 7.99
N SER A 389 3.67 0.52 6.92
CA SER A 389 2.37 1.08 6.60
C SER A 389 1.39 0.04 6.08
N PHE A 390 1.32 -1.13 6.73
CA PHE A 390 0.41 -2.23 6.40
C PHE A 390 0.57 -2.76 4.96
N GLY A 391 1.77 -2.64 4.37
CA GLY A 391 1.99 -3.02 2.99
C GLY A 391 2.81 -4.29 2.86
N THR A 392 2.31 -5.31 2.19
CA THR A 392 3.09 -6.52 1.86
C THR A 392 2.82 -6.94 0.43
N GLY A 393 3.80 -7.53 -0.25
CA GLY A 393 3.63 -8.03 -1.61
C GLY A 393 4.80 -8.89 -2.09
N SER A 394 4.69 -9.35 -3.33
CA SER A 394 5.74 -10.13 -4.00
C SER A 394 5.85 -9.80 -5.48
N ASP A 395 6.81 -10.44 -6.17
CA ASP A 395 7.10 -10.24 -7.60
C ASP A 395 6.04 -10.79 -8.56
N HIS A 396 4.92 -11.33 -8.05
CA HIS A 396 3.75 -11.71 -8.84
C HIS A 396 3.12 -10.51 -9.57
N ILE A 397 3.14 -9.34 -8.95
CA ILE A 397 2.71 -8.05 -9.52
C ILE A 397 3.76 -6.97 -9.23
N ARG A 398 3.42 -5.70 -9.44
CA ARG A 398 4.29 -4.54 -9.16
C ARG A 398 3.63 -3.51 -8.25
N GLU A 399 2.69 -3.97 -7.42
CA GLU A 399 2.05 -3.22 -6.35
C GLU A 399 2.11 -4.05 -5.05
N LYS A 400 1.82 -3.41 -3.92
CA LYS A 400 1.46 -4.17 -2.72
C LYS A 400 0.16 -4.93 -2.98
N ASP A 401 -0.11 -5.96 -2.18
CA ASP A 401 -1.35 -6.72 -2.29
C ASP A 401 -1.83 -7.23 -0.94
N GLY A 402 -2.88 -6.59 -0.43
CA GLY A 402 -3.45 -6.94 0.86
C GLY A 402 -4.17 -8.29 0.88
N ILE A 403 -4.84 -8.67 -0.21
CA ILE A 403 -5.52 -9.96 -0.32
C ILE A 403 -4.48 -11.07 -0.44
N TRP A 404 -3.42 -10.87 -1.23
CA TRP A 404 -2.30 -11.79 -1.32
C TRP A 404 -1.64 -12.03 0.04
N ALA A 405 -1.45 -10.97 0.84
CA ALA A 405 -0.87 -11.11 2.17
C ALA A 405 -1.76 -11.94 3.12
N VAL A 406 -3.08 -11.79 3.02
CA VAL A 406 -4.04 -12.63 3.74
C VAL A 406 -3.96 -14.09 3.29
N LEU A 407 -3.93 -14.34 1.98
CA LEU A 407 -3.76 -15.70 1.44
C LEU A 407 -2.41 -16.32 1.83
N ALA A 408 -1.34 -15.53 1.90
CA ALA A 408 -0.03 -15.97 2.38
C ALA A 408 -0.10 -16.41 3.85
N TRP A 409 -0.73 -15.63 4.72
CA TRP A 409 -0.95 -16.01 6.12
C TRP A 409 -1.81 -17.27 6.27
N LEU A 410 -2.91 -17.36 5.53
CA LEU A 410 -3.76 -18.56 5.53
C LEU A 410 -2.99 -19.79 5.02
N SER A 411 -2.12 -19.63 4.02
CA SER A 411 -1.25 -20.71 3.53
C SER A 411 -0.26 -21.18 4.60
N ILE A 412 0.35 -20.24 5.34
CA ILE A 412 1.26 -20.56 6.44
C ILE A 412 0.50 -21.30 7.56
N LEU A 413 -0.69 -20.82 7.95
CA LEU A 413 -1.52 -21.48 8.96
C LEU A 413 -1.94 -22.88 8.52
N ALA A 414 -2.37 -23.04 7.27
CA ALA A 414 -2.76 -24.32 6.70
C ALA A 414 -1.56 -25.29 6.70
N TYR A 415 -0.37 -24.83 6.29
CA TYR A 415 0.84 -25.64 6.31
C TYR A 415 1.25 -26.06 7.72
N LYS A 416 1.26 -25.15 8.70
CA LYS A 416 1.66 -25.45 10.09
C LYS A 416 0.64 -26.32 10.83
N THR A 417 -0.61 -26.31 10.39
CA THR A 417 -1.72 -27.06 11.03
C THR A 417 -2.07 -28.36 10.29
N LYS A 418 -1.49 -28.63 9.12
CA LYS A 418 -1.86 -29.75 8.23
C LYS A 418 -1.96 -31.12 8.93
N ASP A 419 -1.08 -31.38 9.90
CA ASP A 419 -1.02 -32.66 10.62
C ASP A 419 -1.98 -32.72 11.84
N ASN A 420 -2.63 -31.61 12.18
CA ASN A 420 -3.39 -31.42 13.42
C ASN A 420 -4.75 -30.70 13.22
N LEU A 421 -5.32 -30.74 12.01
CA LEU A 421 -6.61 -30.12 11.70
C LEU A 421 -7.75 -30.59 12.63
N GLU A 422 -7.68 -31.85 13.10
CA GLU A 422 -8.67 -32.46 13.99
C GLU A 422 -8.37 -32.24 15.49
N SER A 423 -7.23 -31.64 15.86
CA SER A 423 -6.78 -31.49 17.25
C SER A 423 -6.65 -30.01 17.65
N LYS A 424 -5.47 -29.56 18.08
CA LYS A 424 -5.20 -28.15 18.42
C LYS A 424 -4.52 -27.50 17.20
N LEU A 425 -5.14 -26.47 16.65
CA LEU A 425 -4.58 -25.71 15.53
C LEU A 425 -3.39 -24.88 16.00
N VAL A 426 -2.45 -24.59 15.09
CA VAL A 426 -1.39 -23.62 15.32
C VAL A 426 -1.99 -22.22 15.10
N SER A 427 -1.99 -21.38 16.13
CA SER A 427 -2.55 -20.03 16.05
C SER A 427 -1.57 -19.04 15.41
N VAL A 428 -2.08 -17.88 15.02
CA VAL A 428 -1.26 -16.73 14.60
C VAL A 428 -0.25 -16.35 15.69
N GLU A 429 -0.68 -16.32 16.95
CA GLU A 429 0.18 -15.98 18.08
C GLU A 429 1.29 -17.03 18.29
N ASP A 430 0.99 -18.32 18.13
CA ASP A 430 2.01 -19.38 18.22
C ASP A 430 3.11 -19.17 17.16
N ILE A 431 2.73 -18.84 15.92
CA ILE A 431 3.68 -18.56 14.83
C ILE A 431 4.55 -17.34 15.16
N VAL A 432 3.94 -16.25 15.61
CA VAL A 432 4.64 -15.00 15.93
C VAL A 432 5.59 -15.19 17.11
N ARG A 433 5.17 -15.89 18.17
CA ARG A 433 6.01 -16.18 19.33
C ARG A 433 7.18 -17.11 18.98
N GLN A 434 6.94 -18.12 18.14
CA GLN A 434 8.01 -18.97 17.63
C GLN A 434 9.01 -18.18 16.78
N HIS A 435 8.53 -17.24 15.97
CA HIS A 435 9.37 -16.33 15.20
C HIS A 435 10.27 -15.50 16.12
N TRP A 436 9.68 -14.85 17.13
CA TRP A 436 10.46 -14.07 18.11
C TRP A 436 11.46 -14.91 18.90
N ALA A 437 11.12 -16.15 19.25
CA ALA A 437 12.06 -17.06 19.92
C ALA A 437 13.28 -17.41 19.03
N THR A 438 13.10 -17.41 17.71
CA THR A 438 14.14 -17.78 16.74
C THR A 438 15.00 -16.59 16.34
N TYR A 439 14.38 -15.43 16.09
CA TYR A 439 15.03 -14.27 15.48
C TYR A 439 15.20 -13.08 16.44
N GLY A 440 14.66 -13.15 17.66
CA GLY A 440 14.46 -12.00 18.52
C GLY A 440 13.19 -11.22 18.15
N ARG A 441 12.81 -10.27 19.00
CA ARG A 441 11.65 -9.40 18.80
C ARG A 441 12.08 -7.97 18.51
N HIS A 442 11.56 -7.41 17.43
CA HIS A 442 11.66 -5.99 17.13
C HIS A 442 10.39 -5.30 17.64
N TYR A 443 10.41 -4.84 18.89
CA TYR A 443 9.35 -3.95 19.37
C TYR A 443 9.32 -2.72 18.48
N TYR A 444 8.12 -2.34 18.05
CA TYR A 444 7.95 -1.30 17.04
C TYR A 444 6.70 -0.48 17.30
N THR A 445 6.79 0.84 17.08
CA THR A 445 5.62 1.72 16.97
C THR A 445 5.89 2.88 16.03
N ARG A 446 4.82 3.42 15.44
CA ARG A 446 4.85 4.66 14.65
C ARG A 446 3.94 5.71 15.27
N TYR A 447 4.47 6.90 15.45
CA TYR A 447 3.76 8.09 15.92
C TYR A 447 3.60 9.06 14.75
N ASP A 448 2.35 9.35 14.37
CA ASP A 448 2.03 10.29 13.31
C ASP A 448 1.51 11.61 13.91
N TYR A 449 2.19 12.71 13.59
CA TYR A 449 1.78 14.07 13.91
C TYR A 449 1.21 14.70 12.65
N GLU A 450 -0.09 14.56 12.47
CA GLU A 450 -0.79 14.98 11.25
C GLU A 450 -1.19 16.46 11.30
N ASN A 451 -1.28 17.09 10.13
CA ASN A 451 -1.74 18.48 9.96
C ASN A 451 -0.94 19.48 10.82
N VAL A 452 0.36 19.27 10.96
CA VAL A 452 1.27 20.25 11.58
C VAL A 452 1.63 21.34 10.58
N ASP A 453 2.09 22.48 11.08
CA ASP A 453 2.60 23.55 10.21
C ASP A 453 3.82 23.08 9.40
N ALA A 454 3.79 23.35 8.10
CA ALA A 454 4.82 22.86 7.19
C ALA A 454 6.17 23.57 7.36
N GLY A 455 6.18 24.82 7.84
CA GLY A 455 7.40 25.56 8.16
C GLY A 455 8.06 24.97 9.40
N ALA A 456 7.31 24.87 10.49
CA ALA A 456 7.75 24.27 11.74
C ALA A 456 8.25 22.83 11.58
N ALA A 457 7.55 22.02 10.77
CA ALA A 457 7.97 20.66 10.50
C ALA A 457 9.33 20.59 9.77
N LYS A 458 9.60 21.53 8.84
CA LYS A 458 10.91 21.62 8.17
C LYS A 458 12.00 22.05 9.14
N GLU A 459 11.72 22.99 10.05
CA GLU A 459 12.66 23.43 11.08
C GLU A 459 13.04 22.28 12.02
N LEU A 460 12.07 21.48 12.45
CA LEU A 460 12.33 20.27 13.24
C LEU A 460 13.25 19.29 12.51
N MET A 461 12.98 19.01 11.23
CA MET A 461 13.82 18.10 10.45
C MET A 461 15.25 18.65 10.28
N ALA A 462 15.39 19.96 10.04
CA ALA A 462 16.69 20.62 9.94
C ALA A 462 17.47 20.59 11.27
N HIS A 463 16.78 20.74 12.41
CA HIS A 463 17.36 20.58 13.75
C HIS A 463 17.94 19.18 13.95
N LEU A 464 17.18 18.14 13.60
CA LEU A 464 17.64 16.75 13.67
C LEU A 464 18.83 16.48 12.73
N VAL A 465 18.79 16.94 11.48
CA VAL A 465 19.93 16.83 10.54
C VAL A 465 21.19 17.46 11.12
N LYS A 466 21.08 18.65 11.72
CA LYS A 466 22.21 19.32 12.36
C LYS A 466 22.79 18.49 13.51
N LEU A 467 21.95 17.91 14.36
CA LEU A 467 22.39 17.08 15.50
C LEU A 467 23.19 15.84 15.09
N GLN A 468 22.96 15.28 13.89
CA GLN A 468 23.71 14.11 13.41
C GLN A 468 25.22 14.37 13.32
N SER A 469 25.63 15.63 13.15
CA SER A 469 27.04 16.02 13.11
C SER A 469 27.78 15.86 14.47
N SER A 470 27.04 15.64 15.57
CA SER A 470 27.59 15.47 16.91
C SER A 470 26.90 14.35 17.67
N LEU A 471 27.33 13.09 17.43
CA LEU A 471 26.85 11.95 18.22
C LEU A 471 27.06 12.10 19.74
N PRO A 472 28.12 12.75 20.26
CA PRO A 472 28.21 13.04 21.70
C PRO A 472 27.03 13.86 22.24
N GLU A 473 26.65 14.92 21.53
CA GLU A 473 25.50 15.77 21.90
C GLU A 473 24.19 14.98 21.84
N VAL A 474 23.98 14.19 20.78
CA VAL A 474 22.83 13.28 20.66
C VAL A 474 22.74 12.32 21.85
N ASN A 475 23.85 11.70 22.22
CA ASN A 475 23.90 10.76 23.33
C ASN A 475 23.72 11.44 24.69
N GLU A 476 24.18 12.67 24.87
CA GLU A 476 23.91 13.46 26.08
C GLU A 476 22.41 13.74 26.23
N ILE A 477 21.75 14.18 25.14
CA ILE A 477 20.30 14.42 25.14
C ILE A 477 19.53 13.14 25.46
N ILE A 478 19.90 12.02 24.82
CA ILE A 478 19.23 10.72 25.03
C ILE A 478 19.43 10.22 26.47
N LYS A 479 20.65 10.28 27.01
CA LYS A 479 20.91 9.86 28.40
C LYS A 479 20.25 10.78 29.42
N GLY A 480 20.12 12.07 29.10
CA GLY A 480 19.36 13.03 29.91
C GLY A 480 17.85 12.77 29.90
N ALA A 481 17.32 12.12 28.86
CA ALA A 481 15.93 11.68 28.78
C ALA A 481 15.72 10.33 29.48
N SER A 482 16.52 9.32 29.15
CA SER A 482 16.42 8.00 29.77
C SER A 482 17.78 7.30 29.84
N SER A 483 18.19 6.94 31.05
CA SER A 483 19.48 6.27 31.30
C SER A 483 19.56 4.87 30.68
N ASP A 484 18.40 4.24 30.46
CA ASP A 484 18.27 2.84 30.05
C ASP A 484 18.40 2.64 28.53
N VAL A 485 18.38 3.73 27.77
CA VAL A 485 18.52 3.70 26.31
C VAL A 485 19.99 3.49 25.93
N SER A 486 20.25 2.62 24.96
CA SER A 486 21.59 2.35 24.44
C SER A 486 22.23 3.59 23.78
N LYS A 487 23.51 3.50 23.44
CA LYS A 487 24.23 4.59 22.76
C LYS A 487 23.87 4.61 21.27
N VAL A 488 23.62 5.80 20.72
CA VAL A 488 23.60 6.02 19.27
C VAL A 488 25.02 5.92 18.72
N VAL A 489 25.22 5.02 17.77
CA VAL A 489 26.52 4.74 17.12
C VAL A 489 26.59 5.27 15.69
N HIS A 490 25.44 5.56 15.08
CA HIS A 490 25.36 6.13 13.75
C HIS A 490 24.14 7.05 13.63
N GLY A 491 24.30 8.17 12.93
CA GLY A 491 23.23 9.08 12.59
C GLY A 491 23.43 9.61 11.18
N ASP A 492 22.39 9.55 10.36
CA ASP A 492 22.44 9.97 8.96
C ASP A 492 21.08 10.47 8.46
N GLU A 493 21.11 11.11 7.29
CA GLU A 493 19.94 11.35 6.47
C GLU A 493 19.99 10.35 5.30
N PHE A 494 19.03 9.42 5.30
CA PHE A 494 19.04 8.27 4.41
C PHE A 494 19.02 8.68 2.94
N GLU A 495 19.98 8.14 2.19
CA GLU A 495 20.10 8.23 0.74
C GLU A 495 20.10 6.82 0.15
N TYR A 496 19.37 6.64 -0.94
CA TYR A 496 19.30 5.38 -1.66
C TYR A 496 19.86 5.52 -3.07
N ASN A 497 20.81 4.65 -3.40
CA ASN A 497 21.33 4.47 -4.75
C ASN A 497 20.67 3.23 -5.35
N ASP A 498 19.76 3.43 -6.30
CA ASP A 498 19.05 2.32 -6.92
C ASP A 498 20.01 1.45 -7.75
N PRO A 499 20.14 0.14 -7.46
CA PRO A 499 21.10 -0.73 -8.12
C PRO A 499 20.70 -1.10 -9.56
N VAL A 500 19.51 -0.73 -10.01
CA VAL A 500 18.95 -1.09 -11.31
C VAL A 500 19.08 0.06 -12.29
N ASP A 501 18.62 1.26 -11.92
CA ASP A 501 18.63 2.43 -12.80
C ASP A 501 19.69 3.49 -12.45
N GLY A 502 20.39 3.32 -11.32
CA GLY A 502 21.44 4.24 -10.86
C GLY A 502 20.93 5.58 -10.34
N SER A 503 19.61 5.75 -10.18
CA SER A 503 19.04 6.96 -9.61
C SER A 503 19.40 7.11 -8.12
N ILE A 504 19.50 8.36 -7.69
CA ILE A 504 19.83 8.72 -6.30
C ILE A 504 18.61 9.41 -5.68
N SER A 505 18.11 8.82 -4.60
CA SER A 505 17.03 9.36 -3.78
C SER A 505 17.58 9.81 -2.43
N SER A 506 17.92 11.09 -2.30
CA SER A 506 18.41 11.69 -1.06
C SER A 506 17.25 12.19 -0.17
N HIS A 507 17.52 12.53 1.09
CA HIS A 507 16.56 13.11 2.05
C HIS A 507 15.34 12.23 2.36
N GLN A 508 15.54 10.91 2.46
CA GLN A 508 14.43 9.94 2.58
C GLN A 508 13.98 9.68 4.02
N GLY A 509 14.73 10.23 4.99
CA GLY A 509 14.42 10.21 6.41
C GLY A 509 15.69 10.24 7.27
N ILE A 510 15.57 10.80 8.46
CA ILE A 510 16.66 10.91 9.42
C ILE A 510 16.68 9.66 10.29
N ARG A 511 17.85 9.04 10.48
CA ARG A 511 18.00 7.83 11.31
C ARG A 511 19.00 8.07 12.42
N TYR A 512 18.70 7.53 13.60
CA TYR A 512 19.65 7.33 14.69
C TYR A 512 19.65 5.85 15.04
N LEU A 513 20.79 5.19 14.85
CA LEU A 513 20.96 3.76 15.03
C LEU A 513 21.76 3.49 16.31
N PHE A 514 21.25 2.59 17.13
CA PHE A 514 21.78 2.31 18.46
C PHE A 514 22.64 1.05 18.46
N GLU A 515 23.57 0.95 19.42
CA GLU A 515 24.50 -0.18 19.55
C GLU A 515 23.79 -1.54 19.76
N ASP A 516 22.60 -1.52 20.37
CA ASP A 516 21.81 -2.72 20.65
C ASP A 516 20.90 -3.16 19.48
N GLY A 517 20.93 -2.43 18.36
CA GLY A 517 20.05 -2.66 17.21
C GLY A 517 18.73 -1.87 17.26
N SER A 518 18.48 -1.08 18.31
CA SER A 518 17.36 -0.14 18.35
C SER A 518 17.52 0.96 17.30
N ARG A 519 16.41 1.60 16.91
CA ARG A 519 16.40 2.65 15.88
C ARG A 519 15.36 3.73 16.21
N LEU A 520 15.73 4.98 15.94
CA LEU A 520 14.81 6.10 15.82
C LEU A 520 14.86 6.63 14.40
N ILE A 521 13.70 6.79 13.78
CA ILE A 521 13.60 7.30 12.41
C ILE A 521 12.58 8.44 12.38
N PHE A 522 12.92 9.55 11.72
CA PHE A 522 12.04 10.70 11.55
C PHE A 522 11.84 10.96 10.06
N ARG A 523 10.58 11.09 9.64
CA ARG A 523 10.24 11.37 8.24
C ARG A 523 9.18 12.47 8.14
N LEU A 524 9.34 13.31 7.14
CA LEU A 524 8.31 14.25 6.71
C LEU A 524 7.54 13.63 5.55
N SER A 525 6.25 13.33 5.75
CA SER A 525 5.43 12.72 4.70
C SER A 525 4.98 13.74 3.66
N GLY A 526 4.96 13.30 2.39
CA GLY A 526 4.42 14.07 1.25
C GLY A 526 3.01 13.66 0.80
N THR A 527 2.31 12.80 1.56
CA THR A 527 1.01 12.23 1.13
C THR A 527 -0.22 12.95 1.66
N GLY A 528 -0.06 13.97 2.51
CA GLY A 528 -1.18 14.73 3.08
C GLY A 528 -1.88 15.59 2.03
N SER A 529 -3.22 15.69 2.11
CA SER A 529 -4.00 16.63 1.30
C SER A 529 -3.94 18.06 1.85
N GLU A 530 -3.65 18.20 3.16
CA GLU A 530 -3.53 19.47 3.88
C GLU A 530 -2.38 19.38 4.91
N GLY A 531 -1.69 20.52 5.16
CA GLY A 531 -0.59 20.60 6.13
C GLY A 531 0.61 19.70 5.82
N ALA A 532 1.42 19.43 6.85
CA ALA A 532 2.48 18.42 6.82
C ALA A 532 2.21 17.32 7.86
N THR A 533 2.78 16.13 7.63
CA THR A 533 2.75 15.03 8.61
C THR A 533 4.17 14.61 8.96
N ILE A 534 4.51 14.65 10.25
CA ILE A 534 5.76 14.08 10.76
C ILE A 534 5.47 12.67 11.24
N ARG A 535 6.27 11.71 10.77
CA ARG A 535 6.23 10.32 11.22
C ARG A 535 7.48 10.00 12.01
N LEU A 536 7.30 9.58 13.26
CA LEU A 536 8.35 9.10 14.16
C LEU A 536 8.20 7.59 14.30
N TYR A 537 9.24 6.85 13.91
CA TYR A 537 9.31 5.40 14.05
C TYR A 537 10.30 5.04 15.15
N ILE A 538 9.87 4.17 16.05
CA ILE A 538 10.62 3.82 17.25
C ILE A 538 10.70 2.31 17.30
N GLU A 539 11.93 1.79 17.40
CA GLU A 539 12.20 0.37 17.40
C GLU A 539 13.20 -0.02 18.48
N GLN A 540 12.89 -1.09 19.21
CA GLN A 540 13.82 -1.77 20.11
C GLN A 540 14.00 -3.23 19.69
N TYR A 541 15.24 -3.64 19.44
CA TYR A 541 15.56 -5.06 19.24
C TYR A 541 15.83 -5.74 20.58
N GLU A 542 15.14 -6.86 20.83
CA GLU A 542 15.27 -7.67 22.04
C GLU A 542 15.53 -9.13 21.69
N LYS A 543 16.63 -9.68 22.20
CA LYS A 543 17.02 -11.08 21.98
C LYS A 543 16.93 -11.93 23.25
N ASP A 544 16.77 -11.31 24.42
CA ASP A 544 16.65 -12.02 25.69
C ASP A 544 15.27 -12.69 25.77
N PRO A 545 15.18 -14.04 25.82
CA PRO A 545 13.92 -14.75 25.89
C PRO A 545 13.05 -14.36 27.10
N SER A 546 13.65 -13.85 28.18
CA SER A 546 12.90 -13.36 29.34
C SER A 546 12.21 -12.02 29.11
N LYS A 547 12.62 -11.27 28.06
CA LYS A 547 12.16 -9.91 27.77
C LYS A 547 11.36 -9.78 26.48
N ILE A 548 11.34 -10.79 25.60
CA ILE A 548 10.54 -10.77 24.36
C ILE A 548 9.03 -10.80 24.61
N GLY A 549 8.58 -11.15 25.82
CA GLY A 549 7.17 -11.23 26.20
C GLY A 549 6.55 -9.93 26.73
N ARG A 550 7.31 -8.83 26.84
CA ARG A 550 6.82 -7.54 27.36
C ARG A 550 5.73 -6.94 26.47
N LEU A 551 4.94 -6.03 27.04
CA LEU A 551 4.04 -5.19 26.26
C LEU A 551 4.87 -4.15 25.47
N SER A 552 4.48 -3.88 24.22
CA SER A 552 5.27 -3.03 23.33
C SER A 552 5.44 -1.60 23.88
N HIS A 553 4.39 -1.03 24.48
CA HIS A 553 4.47 0.33 25.04
C HIS A 553 5.42 0.41 26.24
N GLU A 554 5.51 -0.64 27.06
CA GLU A 554 6.47 -0.70 28.19
C GLU A 554 7.90 -0.85 27.69
N ALA A 555 8.12 -1.68 26.67
CA ALA A 555 9.44 -1.88 26.07
C ALA A 555 9.97 -0.61 25.39
N LEU A 556 9.09 0.12 24.71
CA LEU A 556 9.44 1.28 23.90
C LEU A 556 9.45 2.61 24.68
N ALA A 557 8.84 2.69 25.87
CA ALA A 557 8.71 3.94 26.63
C ALA A 557 10.04 4.72 26.78
N PRO A 558 11.18 4.09 27.13
CA PRO A 558 12.47 4.80 27.21
C PRO A 558 12.89 5.46 25.88
N LEU A 559 12.68 4.76 24.76
CA LEU A 559 13.02 5.28 23.44
C LEU A 559 12.03 6.34 22.95
N VAL A 560 10.75 6.24 23.32
CA VAL A 560 9.75 7.28 23.06
C VAL A 560 10.18 8.58 23.74
N GLU A 561 10.50 8.54 25.02
CA GLU A 561 10.96 9.71 25.78
C GLU A 561 12.22 10.33 25.16
N ALA A 562 13.21 9.49 24.82
CA ALA A 562 14.43 9.92 24.13
C ALA A 562 14.13 10.58 22.78
N ALA A 563 13.23 10.02 21.97
CA ALA A 563 12.87 10.55 20.66
C ALA A 563 12.17 11.90 20.73
N LEU A 564 11.23 12.06 21.68
CA LEU A 564 10.51 13.32 21.88
C LEU A 564 11.46 14.43 22.38
N LYS A 565 12.38 14.08 23.29
CA LYS A 565 13.40 15.01 23.77
C LYS A 565 14.37 15.43 22.67
N LEU A 566 14.87 14.47 21.89
CA LEU A 566 15.82 14.70 20.79
C LEU A 566 15.24 15.60 19.70
N SER A 567 14.00 15.32 19.30
CA SER A 567 13.31 16.06 18.23
C SER A 567 12.74 17.40 18.65
N LYS A 568 12.54 17.62 19.96
CA LYS A 568 11.80 18.78 20.48
C LYS A 568 10.42 18.92 19.82
N MET A 569 9.73 17.79 19.64
CA MET A 569 8.48 17.69 18.87
C MET A 569 7.44 18.74 19.29
N GLU A 570 7.19 18.87 20.58
CA GLU A 570 6.22 19.84 21.12
C GLU A 570 6.67 21.29 20.95
N GLU A 571 7.97 21.59 21.11
CA GLU A 571 8.52 22.95 20.97
C GLU A 571 8.36 23.47 19.54
N PHE A 572 8.63 22.64 18.54
CA PHE A 572 8.47 23.03 17.13
C PHE A 572 7.01 23.01 16.69
N THR A 573 6.25 21.96 17.02
CA THR A 573 4.94 21.71 16.39
C THR A 573 3.75 22.16 17.24
N GLY A 574 3.95 22.45 18.52
CA GLY A 574 2.88 22.67 19.50
C GLY A 574 2.06 21.41 19.83
N ARG A 575 2.48 20.23 19.38
CA ARG A 575 1.78 18.95 19.64
C ARG A 575 2.42 18.23 20.82
N SER A 576 1.64 18.05 21.89
CA SER A 576 2.03 17.27 23.08
C SER A 576 1.77 15.77 22.94
N ALA A 577 1.04 15.35 21.90
CA ALA A 577 0.73 13.95 21.62
C ALA A 577 0.62 13.71 20.10
N PRO A 578 0.92 12.49 19.61
CA PRO A 578 0.67 12.11 18.22
C PRO A 578 -0.84 12.08 17.93
N THR A 579 -1.19 12.30 16.68
CA THR A 579 -2.57 12.15 16.16
C THR A 579 -2.95 10.68 16.04
N VAL A 580 -2.01 9.84 15.57
CA VAL A 580 -2.19 8.39 15.42
C VAL A 580 -0.98 7.66 16.00
N ILE A 581 -1.24 6.55 16.68
CA ILE A 581 -0.23 5.58 17.12
C ILE A 581 -0.54 4.26 16.43
N THR A 582 0.47 3.67 15.79
CA THR A 582 0.41 2.33 15.18
C THR A 582 1.37 1.38 15.88
#